data_AF-A0A6V7HPV1-F1
#
_entry.id   AF-A0A6V7HPV1-F1
#
_cell.length_a   1.000
_cell.length_b   1.000
_cell.length_c   1.000
_cell.angle_alpha   90.00
_cell.angle_beta   90.00
_cell.angle_gamma   90.00
#
_symmetry.space_group_name_H-M   'P 1'
#
loop_
_entity.id
_entity.type
_entity.pdbx_description
1 polymer ?
#
loop_
_entity_poly.entity_id
_entity_poly.type
_entity_poly.pdbx_seq_one_letter_code
_entity_poly.pdbx_strand_id
1 'polypeptide(L)' 'YGLSHNLEIKDLHNAKPNDVSEMLGDLLEKSWNQEIDKAEKQNRKPKFVTALIKTFIGRYIYCGIGLLICIIL' A
#
# COMPACT_ATOMS: atom_id res chain seq x y z
N TYR A 1 -3.08 3.68 29.47
CA TYR A 1 -1.80 4.29 29.89
C TYR A 1 -1.77 5.78 29.53
N GLY A 2 -1.96 6.17 28.26
CA GLY A 2 -1.88 7.57 27.82
C GLY A 2 -2.90 8.59 28.37
N LEU A 3 -3.93 8.18 29.12
CA LEU A 3 -4.86 9.12 29.78
C LEU A 3 -4.29 9.74 31.07
N SER A 4 -3.38 9.02 31.74
CA SER A 4 -2.87 9.39 33.07
C SER A 4 -1.36 9.50 33.15
N HIS A 5 -0.65 9.21 32.05
CA HIS A 5 0.81 9.18 31.98
C HIS A 5 1.30 9.78 30.66
N ASN A 6 2.48 10.39 30.69
CA ASN A 6 3.17 10.82 29.48
C ASN A 6 3.59 9.59 28.66
N LEU A 7 3.44 9.68 27.33
CA LEU A 7 3.86 8.63 26.41
C LEU A 7 5.38 8.65 26.21
N GLU A 8 5.99 7.48 26.32
CA GLU A 8 7.39 7.26 26.00
C GLU A 8 7.54 6.45 24.70
N ILE A 9 8.74 6.43 24.12
CA ILE A 9 9.00 5.72 22.85
C ILE A 9 8.67 4.23 22.95
N LYS A 10 8.89 3.62 24.13
CA LYS A 10 8.55 2.21 24.38
C LYS A 10 7.04 1.92 24.33
N ASP A 11 6.21 2.94 24.50
CA ASP A 11 4.75 2.83 24.45
C ASP A 11 4.22 2.93 23.01
N LEU A 12 5.07 3.35 22.05
CA LEU A 12 4.71 3.40 20.64
C LEU A 12 4.76 2.01 20.02
N HIS A 13 3.66 1.62 19.39
CA HIS A 13 3.61 0.40 18.61
C HIS A 13 4.45 0.52 17.35
N ASN A 14 5.18 -0.56 17.03
CA ASN A 14 5.83 -0.71 15.73
C ASN A 14 4.79 -0.76 14.60
N ALA A 15 5.26 -0.49 13.39
CA ALA A 15 4.49 -0.75 12.18
C ALA A 15 3.99 -2.20 12.19
N LYS A 16 2.75 -2.40 11.74
CA LYS A 16 2.22 -3.75 11.56
C LYS A 16 3.08 -4.50 10.54
N PRO A 17 3.19 -5.83 10.63
CA PRO A 17 3.97 -6.62 9.67
C PRO A 17 3.59 -6.33 8.21
N ASN A 18 2.31 -6.02 7.94
CA ASN A 18 1.83 -5.72 6.59
C ASN A 18 2.11 -4.28 6.11
N ASP A 19 2.63 -3.42 6.98
CA ASP A 19 2.87 -2.00 6.73
C ASP A 19 4.36 -1.63 6.90
N VAL A 20 5.24 -2.63 6.99
CA VAL A 20 6.69 -2.40 7.00
C VAL A 20 7.19 -1.99 5.62
N SER A 21 8.14 -1.06 5.58
CA SER A 21 8.64 -0.45 4.34
C SER A 21 9.30 -1.44 3.40
N GLU A 22 10.04 -2.42 3.94
CA GLU A 22 10.73 -3.46 3.16
C GLU A 22 9.73 -4.27 2.32
N MET A 23 8.73 -4.88 2.97
CA MET A 23 7.70 -5.67 2.29
C MET A 23 6.93 -4.86 1.23
N LEU A 24 6.57 -3.61 1.54
CA LEU A 24 5.86 -2.75 0.58
C LEU A 24 6.77 -2.32 -0.58
N GLY A 25 8.05 -2.10 -0.31
CA GLY A 25 9.08 -1.78 -1.30
C GLY A 25 9.28 -2.92 -2.29
N ASP A 26 9.47 -4.14 -1.80
CA ASP A 26 9.65 -5.34 -2.63
C ASP A 26 8.46 -5.58 -3.57
N LEU A 27 7.24 -5.40 -3.07
CA LEU A 27 6.01 -5.53 -3.87
C LEU A 27 5.92 -4.46 -4.96
N LEU A 28 6.33 -3.23 -4.65
CA LEU A 28 6.35 -2.13 -5.61
C LEU A 28 7.43 -2.32 -6.66
N GLU A 29 8.63 -2.73 -6.27
CA GLU A 29 9.74 -3.04 -7.18
C GLU A 29 9.35 -4.15 -8.16
N LYS A 30 8.73 -5.23 -7.67
CA LYS A 30 8.21 -6.31 -8.53
C LYS A 30 7.19 -5.78 -9.54
N SER A 31 6.27 -4.92 -9.11
CA SER A 31 5.27 -4.32 -9.99
C SER A 31 5.88 -3.34 -10.99
N TRP A 32 6.95 -2.65 -10.61
CA TRP A 32 7.72 -1.75 -11.46
C TRP A 32 8.45 -2.49 -12.56
N ASN A 33 9.15 -3.58 -12.23
CA ASN A 33 9.83 -4.42 -13.22
C ASN A 33 8.85 -4.98 -14.26
N GLN A 34 7.67 -5.43 -13.82
CA GLN A 34 6.61 -5.88 -14.73
C GLN A 34 6.08 -4.76 -15.65
N GLU A 35 6.05 -3.52 -15.16
CA GLU A 35 5.63 -2.36 -15.94
C GLU A 35 6.69 -1.96 -16.97
N ILE A 36 7.98 -2.07 -16.63
CA ILE A 36 9.09 -1.90 -17.59
C ILE A 36 8.96 -2.91 -18.72
N ASP A 37 8.87 -4.21 -18.40
CA ASP A 37 8.76 -5.29 -19.40
C ASP A 37 7.53 -5.09 -20.31
N LYS A 38 6.41 -4.66 -19.72
CA LYS A 38 5.17 -4.40 -20.46
C LYS A 38 5.30 -3.17 -21.36
N ALA A 39 5.96 -2.12 -20.88
CA ALA A 39 6.15 -0.89 -21.62
C ALA A 39 7.07 -1.09 -22.83
N GLU A 40 8.16 -1.86 -22.65
CA GLU A 40 9.07 -2.25 -23.72
C GLU A 40 8.33 -3.03 -24.81
N LYS A 41 7.58 -4.09 -24.43
CA LYS A 41 6.77 -4.90 -25.37
C LYS A 41 5.73 -4.06 -26.13
N GLN A 42 5.30 -2.94 -25.58
CA GLN A 42 4.28 -2.06 -26.15
C GLN A 42 4.88 -0.81 -26.82
N ASN A 43 6.21 -0.72 -26.96
CA ASN A 43 6.91 0.45 -27.50
C ASN A 43 6.44 1.78 -26.88
N ARG A 44 6.20 1.78 -25.57
CA ARG A 44 5.79 2.97 -24.81
C ARG A 44 6.73 3.21 -23.63
N LYS A 45 6.67 4.41 -23.06
CA LYS A 45 7.36 4.69 -21.79
C LYS A 45 6.67 4.00 -20.61
N PRO A 46 7.42 3.43 -19.65
CA PRO A 46 6.86 2.88 -18.43
C PRO A 46 6.23 3.98 -17.58
N LYS A 47 5.16 3.65 -16.86
CA LYS A 47 4.39 4.58 -16.04
C LYS A 47 4.42 4.13 -14.59
N PHE A 48 5.11 4.89 -13.75
CA PHE A 48 5.25 4.55 -12.32
C PHE A 48 3.89 4.47 -11.60
N VAL A 49 2.95 5.35 -11.98
CA VAL A 49 1.57 5.34 -11.45
C VAL A 49 0.88 3.99 -11.71
N THR A 50 1.16 3.32 -12.83
CA THR A 50 0.60 1.99 -13.12
C THR A 50 1.13 0.93 -12.14
N ALA A 51 2.43 0.96 -11.81
CA ALA A 51 3.01 0.07 -10.81
C ALA A 51 2.48 0.35 -9.39
N LEU A 52 2.36 1.63 -9.03
CA LEU A 52 1.74 2.08 -7.77
C LEU A 52 0.30 1.56 -7.62
N ILE A 53 -0.56 1.83 -8.61
CA ILE A 53 -1.96 1.38 -8.58
C ILE A 53 -2.01 -0.13 -8.47
N LYS A 54 -1.25 -0.86 -9.29
CA LYS A 54 -1.21 -2.32 -9.27
C LYS A 54 -0.82 -2.89 -7.90
N THR A 55 0.09 -2.22 -7.20
CA THR A 55 0.59 -2.66 -5.88
C THR A 55 -0.44 -2.45 -4.78
N PHE A 56 -1.15 -1.32 -4.76
CA PHE A 56 -1.94 -0.91 -3.58
C PHE A 56 -3.46 -0.95 -3.78
N ILE A 57 -3.98 -0.99 -5.01
CA ILE A 57 -5.41 -0.84 -5.28
C ILE A 57 -6.29 -1.89 -4.59
N GLY A 58 -5.81 -3.11 -4.39
CA GLY A 58 -6.56 -4.17 -3.73
C GLY A 58 -7.02 -3.79 -2.31
N ARG A 59 -6.15 -3.14 -1.53
CA ARG A 59 -6.47 -2.67 -0.17
C ARG A 59 -7.53 -1.57 -0.20
N TYR A 60 -7.43 -0.65 -1.16
CA TYR A 60 -8.39 0.44 -1.34
C TYR A 60 -9.76 -0.05 -1.81
N ILE A 61 -9.82 -1.05 -2.70
CA ILE A 61 -11.07 -1.67 -3.14
C ILE A 61 -11.78 -2.33 -1.95
N TYR A 62 -11.06 -3.11 -1.15
CA TYR A 62 -11.63 -3.76 0.03
C TYR A 62 -12.22 -2.75 1.02
N CYS A 63 -11.46 -1.70 1.35
CA CYS A 63 -11.93 -0.63 2.23
C CYS A 63 -13.14 0.13 1.63
N GLY A 64 -13.09 0.43 0.32
CA GLY A 64 -14.15 1.13 -0.39
C GLY A 64 -15.46 0.35 -0.40
N ILE A 65 -15.42 -0.96 -0.63
CA ILE A 65 -16.60 -1.83 -0.56
C ILE A 65 -17.20 -1.82 0.85
N GLY A 66 -16.37 -1.93 1.89
CA GLY A 66 -16.82 -1.85 3.27
C GLY A 66 -17.53 -0.53 3.59
N LEU A 67 -16.97 0.60 3.14
CA LEU A 67 -17.58 1.92 3.30
C LEU A 67 -18.92 2.04 2.57
N LEU A 68 -19.01 1.55 1.33
CA LEU A 68 -20.26 1.56 0.56
C LEU A 68 -21.35 0.75 1.27
N ILE A 69 -21.02 -0.43 1.81
CA ILE A 69 -21.97 -1.24 2.59
C ILE A 69 -22.42 -0.46 3.82
N CYS A 70 -21.51 0.15 4.58
CA CYS A 70 -21.86 0.95 5.77
C CYS A 70 -22.72 2.18 5.48
N ILE A 71 -22.65 2.76 4.28
CA ILE A 71 -23.46 3.92 3.89
C ILE A 71 -24.87 3.51 3.45
N ILE A 72 -25.00 2.31 2.88
CA ILE A 72 -26.27 1.80 2.33
C ILE A 72 -27.12 1.09 3.40
N LEU A 73 -26.50 0.53 4.44
CA LEU A 73 -27.14 -0.15 5.57
C LEU A 73 -27.53 0.83 6.68
#